data_AF-A0A4Y2M5D5-F1
#
_entry.id   AF-A0A4Y2M5D5-F1
#
_cell.length_a   1.000
_cell.length_b   1.000
_cell.length_c   1.000
_cell.angle_alpha   90.00
_cell.angle_beta   90.00
_cell.angle_gamma   90.00
#
_symmetry.space_group_name_H-M   'P 1'
#
loop_
_entity.id
_entity.type
_entity.pdbx_description
1 polymer ?
#
loop_
_entity_poly.entity_id
_entity_poly.type
_entity_poly.pdbx_seq_one_letter_code
_entity_poly.pdbx_strand_id
1 'polypeptide(L)'
;MTRIADAYRKSNLVKELPVRRSISNNLMLNEDSRFGLSSNFCIKCKNCSLIKGFSSTVKVNNRNQLDTLVVYALRLIGKGYNGGRIIFCFLDLPFLSKNTFRRQEMKLKKAASEAATESTKTSANNIMLLKGAQKDATSCGMSMNGTWLKRGYSFLNGCVSCMSVDTGKVLDIEIVSNFCRMCNNMPKLKYRSKHVCQNHKDSSSSMEKVYHIFERSEVTRNLKYTQCYCDGDSKASDDVKDIYGENTVSKLECIGQAQIRVGSRLRKLKKSRKGL
;
A
#
# COMPACT_ATOMS: atom_id res chain seq x y z
N MET A 1 -26.87 19.70 8.00
CA MET A 1 -25.70 18.91 7.55
C MET A 1 -24.77 18.73 8.74
N THR A 2 -24.64 17.48 9.17
CA THR A 2 -23.88 17.11 10.38
C THR A 2 -22.37 17.37 10.17
N ARG A 3 -21.65 17.71 11.26
CA ARG A 3 -20.20 18.03 11.23
C ARG A 3 -19.45 17.08 12.16
N ILE A 4 -18.25 16.67 11.72
CA ILE A 4 -17.31 15.94 12.59
C ILE A 4 -16.68 16.96 13.53
N ALA A 5 -17.12 16.94 14.79
CA ALA A 5 -16.56 17.73 15.86
C ALA A 5 -16.27 16.84 17.07
N ASP A 6 -15.08 16.99 17.64
CA ASP A 6 -14.73 16.36 18.90
C ASP A 6 -15.60 16.96 20.04
N ALA A 7 -16.56 16.17 20.51
CA ALA A 7 -17.48 16.56 21.58
C ALA A 7 -16.75 16.84 22.90
N TYR A 8 -15.64 16.13 23.15
CA TYR A 8 -14.82 16.32 24.34
C TYR A 8 -14.17 17.71 24.31
N ARG A 9 -13.69 18.12 23.13
CA ARG A 9 -13.10 19.45 22.94
C ARG A 9 -14.10 20.57 23.11
N LYS A 10 -15.31 20.42 22.55
CA LYS A 10 -16.42 21.37 22.77
C LYS A 10 -16.71 21.51 24.27
N SER A 11 -16.75 20.39 25.01
CA SER A 11 -17.03 20.40 26.44
C SER A 11 -15.92 21.06 27.28
N ASN A 12 -14.64 20.83 26.96
CA ASN A 12 -13.53 21.45 27.68
C ASN A 12 -13.40 22.95 27.39
N LEU A 13 -13.67 23.37 26.15
CA LEU A 13 -13.70 24.80 25.80
C LEU A 13 -14.76 25.55 26.60
N VAL A 14 -15.94 24.95 26.82
CA VAL A 14 -17.01 25.55 27.63
C VAL A 14 -16.59 25.67 29.10
N LYS A 15 -15.82 24.71 29.63
CA LYS A 15 -15.29 24.75 31.01
C LYS A 15 -14.20 25.81 31.22
N GLU A 16 -13.43 26.13 30.19
CA GLU A 16 -12.39 27.19 30.25
C GLU A 16 -12.93 28.61 30.08
N LEU A 17 -14.21 28.78 29.75
CA LEU A 17 -14.82 30.12 29.70
C LEU A 17 -15.03 30.61 31.14
N PRO A 18 -14.67 31.87 31.46
CA PRO A 18 -14.88 32.40 32.80
C PRO A 18 -16.37 32.28 33.15
N VAL A 19 -16.69 31.53 34.20
CA VAL A 19 -18.06 31.30 34.67
C VAL A 19 -18.58 32.59 35.31
N ARG A 20 -18.94 33.58 34.49
CA ARG A 20 -19.90 34.61 34.90
C ARG A 20 -21.29 34.06 34.60
N ARG A 21 -22.14 33.97 35.63
CA ARG A 21 -23.54 33.48 35.59
C ARG A 21 -24.41 34.11 34.49
N SER A 22 -23.96 35.18 33.82
CA SER A 22 -24.65 35.87 32.72
C SER A 22 -24.27 35.42 31.30
N ILE A 23 -23.25 34.56 31.12
CA ILE A 23 -22.71 34.21 29.79
C ILE A 23 -23.50 33.07 29.12
N SER A 24 -24.16 32.19 29.87
CA SER A 24 -24.72 30.94 29.35
C SER A 24 -25.76 31.12 28.23
N ASN A 25 -26.48 32.23 28.19
CA ASN A 25 -27.56 32.46 27.22
C ASN A 25 -27.17 33.32 26.00
N ASN A 26 -25.93 33.83 25.95
CA ASN A 26 -25.49 34.80 24.92
C ASN A 26 -24.26 34.36 24.11
N LEU A 27 -23.91 33.07 24.16
CA LEU A 27 -22.83 32.50 23.35
C LEU A 27 -23.36 32.03 21.99
N MET A 28 -22.75 32.52 20.91
CA MET A 28 -22.96 32.02 19.55
C MET A 28 -21.77 31.20 19.10
N LEU A 29 -22.05 30.03 18.52
CA LEU A 29 -21.06 29.20 17.85
C LEU A 29 -21.17 29.43 16.35
N ASN A 30 -20.10 29.96 15.74
CA ASN A 30 -19.99 30.19 14.31
C ASN A 30 -18.94 29.26 13.69
N GLU A 31 -19.17 28.78 12.48
CA GLU A 31 -18.16 28.10 11.67
C GLU A 31 -17.46 29.17 10.80
N ASP A 32 -16.20 29.49 11.11
CA ASP A 32 -15.45 30.53 10.41
C ASP A 32 -14.90 30.05 9.07
N SER A 33 -14.44 28.80 9.02
CA SER A 33 -13.86 28.23 7.80
C SER A 33 -13.82 26.71 7.84
N ARG A 34 -13.67 26.09 6.66
CA ARG A 34 -13.57 24.64 6.50
C ARG A 34 -12.37 24.25 5.65
N PHE A 35 -11.62 23.26 6.13
CA PHE A 35 -10.48 22.66 5.44
C PHE A 35 -10.66 21.14 5.41
N GLY A 36 -11.07 20.62 4.25
CA GLY A 36 -11.31 19.18 4.08
C GLY A 36 -12.50 18.71 4.93
N LEU A 37 -12.25 17.75 5.83
CA LEU A 37 -13.24 17.26 6.80
C LEU A 37 -13.28 18.07 8.10
N SER A 38 -12.34 18.99 8.31
CA SER A 38 -12.30 19.78 9.53
C SER A 38 -12.85 21.18 9.36
N SER A 39 -13.49 21.64 10.43
CA SER A 39 -14.08 22.97 10.57
C SER A 39 -13.32 23.76 11.63
N ASN A 40 -13.05 25.03 11.37
CA ASN A 40 -12.65 25.97 12.40
C ASN A 40 -13.92 26.69 12.88
N PHE A 41 -14.12 26.65 14.19
CA PHE A 41 -15.24 27.26 14.86
C PHE A 41 -14.77 28.45 15.69
N CYS A 42 -15.70 29.34 16.00
CA CYS A 42 -15.51 30.47 16.88
C CYS A 42 -16.71 30.62 17.79
N ILE A 43 -16.43 30.75 19.10
CA ILE A 43 -17.43 31.10 20.10
C ILE A 43 -17.37 32.61 20.31
N LYS A 44 -18.48 33.29 20.07
CA LYS A 44 -18.63 34.73 20.29
C LYS A 44 -19.68 35.00 21.37
N CYS A 45 -19.35 35.86 22.32
CA CYS A 45 -20.30 36.40 23.28
C CYS A 45 -21.01 37.61 22.67
N LYS A 46 -22.35 37.65 22.69
CA LYS A 46 -23.09 38.84 22.21
C LYS A 46 -22.91 40.06 23.12
N ASN A 47 -22.71 39.84 24.41
CA ASN A 47 -22.72 40.91 25.42
C ASN A 47 -21.30 41.33 25.85
N CYS A 48 -20.25 40.73 25.28
CA CYS A 48 -18.88 40.96 25.69
C CYS A 48 -17.91 40.70 24.54
N SER A 49 -16.71 41.26 24.61
CA SER A 49 -15.66 41.13 23.58
C SER A 49 -15.03 39.74 23.47
N LEU A 50 -15.62 38.72 24.11
CA LEU A 50 -15.10 37.37 24.13
C LEU A 50 -15.30 36.69 22.77
N ILE A 51 -14.17 36.39 22.12
CA ILE A 51 -14.07 35.65 20.86
C ILE A 51 -13.02 34.56 21.07
N LYS A 52 -13.42 33.28 21.02
CA LYS A 52 -12.49 32.15 21.14
C LYS A 52 -12.65 31.19 19.97
N GLY A 53 -11.61 31.10 19.14
CA GLY A 53 -11.53 30.18 18.02
C GLY A 53 -11.04 28.80 18.44
N PHE A 54 -11.56 27.75 17.82
CA PHE A 54 -11.07 26.39 18.00
C PHE A 54 -11.29 25.55 16.73
N SER A 55 -10.53 24.46 16.59
CA SER A 55 -10.65 23.53 15.46
C SER A 55 -11.45 22.30 15.88
N SER A 56 -12.24 21.76 14.95
CA SER A 56 -13.06 20.56 15.15
C SER A 56 -12.23 19.31 15.49
N THR A 57 -10.94 19.32 15.11
CA THR A 57 -9.95 18.28 15.42
C THR A 57 -8.61 18.89 15.85
N VAL A 58 -7.82 18.10 16.59
CA VAL A 58 -6.46 18.46 17.01
C VAL A 58 -5.57 18.65 15.78
N LYS A 59 -4.79 19.73 15.79
CA LYS A 59 -3.76 19.98 14.78
C LYS A 59 -2.45 19.44 15.32
N VAL A 60 -1.80 18.55 14.59
CA VAL A 60 -0.44 18.10 14.88
C VAL A 60 0.49 18.84 13.91
N ASN A 61 1.50 19.54 14.44
CA ASN A 61 2.39 20.40 13.65
C ASN A 61 1.62 21.41 12.77
N ASN A 62 0.62 22.08 13.34
CA ASN A 62 -0.30 23.00 12.65
C ASN A 62 -1.09 22.41 11.47
N ARG A 63 -1.16 21.08 11.34
CA ARG A 63 -1.89 20.40 10.26
C ARG A 63 -3.01 19.55 10.80
N ASN A 64 -4.11 19.53 10.06
CA ASN A 64 -5.21 18.62 10.34
C ASN A 64 -4.90 17.22 9.84
N GLN A 65 -5.02 16.22 10.71
CA GLN A 65 -4.76 14.82 10.35
C GLN A 65 -6.03 14.07 9.91
N LEU A 66 -7.22 14.62 10.16
CA LEU A 66 -8.48 13.91 9.93
C LEU A 66 -8.62 13.44 8.48
N ASP A 67 -8.29 14.30 7.52
CA ASP A 67 -8.29 13.95 6.10
C ASP A 67 -7.38 12.77 5.80
N THR A 68 -6.17 12.75 6.36
CA THR A 68 -5.19 11.67 6.16
C THR A 68 -5.69 10.38 6.80
N LEU A 69 -6.22 10.44 8.03
CA LEU A 69 -6.72 9.28 8.77
C LEU A 69 -7.92 8.65 8.07
N VAL A 70 -8.87 9.44 7.59
CA VAL A 70 -10.04 8.93 6.86
C VAL A 70 -9.61 8.26 5.55
N VAL A 71 -8.70 8.89 4.80
CA VAL A 71 -8.19 8.29 3.57
C VAL A 71 -7.40 7.01 3.87
N TYR A 72 -6.61 6.99 4.94
CA TYR A 72 -5.88 5.81 5.37
C TYR A 72 -6.81 4.67 5.78
N ALA A 73 -7.82 4.94 6.60
CA ALA A 73 -8.83 3.96 7.01
C ALA A 73 -9.57 3.36 5.81
N LEU A 74 -9.96 4.20 4.84
CA LEU A 74 -10.58 3.73 3.59
C LEU A 74 -9.65 2.78 2.82
N ARG A 75 -8.34 3.08 2.78
CA ARG A 75 -7.35 2.21 2.11
C ARG A 75 -7.16 0.88 2.82
N LEU A 76 -7.17 0.85 4.15
CA LEU A 76 -7.09 -0.38 4.93
C LEU A 76 -8.27 -1.33 4.64
N ILE A 77 -9.47 -0.81 4.42
CA ILE A 77 -10.65 -1.61 4.05
C ILE A 77 -10.81 -1.83 2.54
N GLY A 78 -9.78 -1.50 1.74
CA GLY A 78 -9.81 -1.68 0.28
C GLY A 78 -10.79 -0.76 -0.46
N LYS A 79 -11.17 0.38 0.12
CA LYS A 79 -12.08 1.36 -0.48
C LYS A 79 -11.34 2.61 -0.95
N GLY A 80 -11.75 3.10 -2.12
CA GLY A 80 -11.29 4.38 -2.67
C GLY A 80 -12.29 5.50 -2.42
N TYR A 81 -12.08 6.63 -3.12
CA TYR A 81 -12.91 7.83 -3.04
C TYR A 81 -14.42 7.55 -3.08
N ASN A 82 -14.89 6.73 -4.03
CA ASN A 82 -16.32 6.45 -4.18
C ASN A 82 -16.89 5.68 -2.98
N GLY A 83 -16.12 4.74 -2.41
CA GLY A 83 -16.53 4.01 -1.21
C GLY A 83 -16.64 4.95 0.00
N GLY A 84 -15.66 5.83 0.19
CA GLY A 84 -15.72 6.85 1.22
C GLY A 84 -16.89 7.81 1.05
N ARG A 85 -17.17 8.25 -0.17
CA ARG A 85 -18.30 9.12 -0.48
C ARG A 85 -19.63 8.46 -0.12
N ILE A 86 -19.80 7.16 -0.40
CA ILE A 86 -21.01 6.42 -0.04
C ILE A 86 -21.16 6.36 1.49
N ILE A 87 -20.10 5.96 2.21
CA ILE A 87 -20.11 5.87 3.68
C ILE A 87 -20.48 7.22 4.31
N PHE A 88 -19.83 8.31 3.88
CA PHE A 88 -20.09 9.64 4.42
C PHE A 88 -21.48 10.17 4.05
N CYS A 89 -22.00 9.80 2.87
CA CYS A 89 -23.37 10.12 2.48
C CYS A 89 -24.39 9.46 3.43
N PHE A 90 -24.21 8.17 3.75
CA PHE A 90 -25.07 7.46 4.71
C PHE A 90 -25.05 8.06 6.12
N LEU A 91 -23.93 8.68 6.50
CA LEU A 91 -23.77 9.34 7.80
C LEU A 91 -24.27 10.80 7.82
N ASP A 92 -24.81 11.33 6.71
CA ASP A 92 -25.09 12.76 6.52
C ASP A 92 -23.87 13.67 6.83
N LEU A 93 -22.67 13.18 6.50
CA LEU A 93 -21.41 13.89 6.70
C LEU A 93 -20.84 14.38 5.37
N PRO A 94 -20.26 15.59 5.33
CA PRO A 94 -19.63 16.06 4.12
C PRO A 94 -18.34 15.29 3.88
N PHE A 95 -18.07 14.96 2.61
CA PHE A 95 -16.86 14.23 2.23
C PHE A 95 -15.78 15.13 1.62
N LEU A 96 -14.58 14.58 1.44
CA LEU A 96 -13.46 15.23 0.77
C LEU A 96 -13.77 15.48 -0.70
N SER A 97 -13.19 16.55 -1.27
CA SER A 97 -13.12 16.70 -2.72
C SER A 97 -12.18 15.66 -3.32
N LYS A 98 -12.40 15.30 -4.58
CA LYS A 98 -11.56 14.33 -5.31
C LYS A 98 -10.08 14.74 -5.33
N ASN A 99 -9.79 16.03 -5.44
CA ASN A 99 -8.43 16.55 -5.46
C ASN A 99 -7.77 16.45 -4.07
N THR A 100 -8.49 16.79 -3.00
CA THR A 100 -7.97 16.65 -1.64
C THR A 100 -7.74 15.18 -1.30
N PHE A 101 -8.68 14.29 -1.62
CA PHE A 101 -8.52 12.86 -1.41
C PHE A 101 -7.26 12.33 -2.11
N ARG A 102 -7.05 12.67 -3.40
CA ARG A 102 -5.86 12.27 -4.15
C ARG A 102 -4.56 12.79 -3.54
N ARG A 103 -4.53 14.03 -3.04
CA ARG A 103 -3.35 14.58 -2.36
C ARG A 103 -3.00 13.77 -1.11
N GLN A 104 -4.00 13.37 -0.33
CA GLN A 104 -3.76 12.51 0.84
C GLN A 104 -3.30 11.10 0.43
N GLU A 105 -3.89 10.53 -0.62
CA GLU A 105 -3.46 9.24 -1.16
C GLU A 105 -1.99 9.26 -1.61
N MET A 106 -1.55 10.32 -2.27
CA MET A 106 -0.14 10.48 -2.68
C MET A 106 0.80 10.60 -1.49
N LYS A 107 0.39 11.28 -0.40
CA LYS A 107 1.17 11.33 0.84
C LYS A 107 1.31 9.95 1.48
N LEU A 108 0.21 9.19 1.55
CA LEU A 108 0.21 7.83 2.07
C LEU A 108 1.08 6.90 1.21
N LYS A 109 0.98 7.01 -0.12
CA LYS A 109 1.84 6.25 -1.04
C LYS A 109 3.31 6.54 -0.79
N LYS A 110 3.69 7.81 -0.65
CA LYS A 110 5.07 8.21 -0.38
C LYS A 110 5.57 7.61 0.94
N ALA A 111 4.83 7.80 2.03
CA ALA A 111 5.20 7.27 3.34
C ALA A 111 5.29 5.74 3.36
N ALA A 112 4.33 5.04 2.74
CA ALA A 112 4.35 3.59 2.63
C ALA A 112 5.56 3.08 1.81
N SER A 113 5.92 3.78 0.73
CA SER A 113 7.09 3.45 -0.09
C SER A 113 8.40 3.64 0.66
N GLU A 114 8.52 4.72 1.44
CA GLU A 114 9.69 4.99 2.29
C GLU A 114 9.83 3.91 3.36
N ALA A 115 8.75 3.59 4.08
CA ALA A 115 8.74 2.53 5.09
C ALA A 115 9.09 1.15 4.50
N ALA A 116 8.56 0.81 3.33
CA ALA A 116 8.89 -0.44 2.64
C ALA A 116 10.36 -0.50 2.21
N THR A 117 10.91 0.61 1.74
CA THR A 117 12.32 0.70 1.33
C THR A 117 13.24 0.51 2.55
N GLU A 118 12.91 1.15 3.68
CA GLU A 118 13.66 0.99 4.92
C GLU A 118 13.58 -0.45 5.45
N SER A 119 12.37 -1.03 5.49
CA SER A 119 12.16 -2.40 5.95
C SER A 119 12.90 -3.44 5.10
N THR A 120 12.93 -3.27 3.78
CA THR A 120 13.64 -4.19 2.87
C THR A 120 15.15 -4.02 2.98
N LYS A 121 15.67 -2.80 3.17
CA LYS A 121 17.09 -2.56 3.45
C LYS A 121 17.54 -3.22 4.75
N THR A 122 16.78 -3.05 5.83
CA THR A 122 17.07 -3.71 7.11
C THR A 122 17.07 -5.23 6.96
N SER A 123 16.11 -5.78 6.21
CA SER A 123 16.04 -7.22 5.94
C SER A 123 17.27 -7.73 5.17
N ALA A 124 17.76 -6.96 4.18
CA ALA A 124 18.96 -7.31 3.43
C ALA A 124 20.23 -7.24 4.30
N ASN A 125 20.37 -6.20 5.13
CA ASN A 125 21.50 -6.06 6.05
C ASN A 125 21.57 -7.23 7.03
N ASN A 126 20.42 -7.68 7.56
CA ASN A 126 20.36 -8.84 8.45
C ASN A 126 20.89 -10.11 7.77
N ILE A 127 20.62 -10.30 6.48
CA ILE A 127 21.15 -11.45 5.72
C ILE A 127 22.66 -11.36 5.57
N MET A 128 23.19 -10.17 5.24
CA MET A 128 24.65 -9.99 5.15
C MET A 128 25.35 -10.28 6.47
N LEU A 129 24.78 -9.81 7.59
CA LEU A 129 25.28 -10.08 8.92
C LEU A 129 25.26 -11.57 9.25
N LEU A 130 24.15 -12.25 8.96
CA LEU A 130 24.02 -13.71 9.15
C LEU A 130 25.03 -14.51 8.32
N LYS A 131 25.42 -14.02 7.14
CA LYS A 131 26.37 -14.69 6.24
C LYS A 131 27.81 -14.21 6.40
N GLY A 132 28.09 -13.31 7.35
CA GLY A 132 29.44 -12.80 7.62
C GLY A 132 30.08 -12.05 6.44
N ALA A 133 29.29 -11.49 5.53
CA ALA A 133 29.79 -10.88 4.31
C ALA A 133 30.38 -9.49 4.56
N GLN A 134 31.60 -9.23 4.05
CA GLN A 134 32.28 -7.94 4.25
C GLN A 134 32.57 -7.13 2.98
N LYS A 135 32.55 -7.71 1.75
CA LYS A 135 32.84 -6.93 0.52
C LYS A 135 32.12 -7.38 -0.76
N ASP A 136 31.88 -8.67 -0.97
CA ASP A 136 31.23 -9.16 -2.20
C ASP A 136 29.72 -9.31 -2.09
N ALA A 137 29.04 -9.39 -3.24
CA ALA A 137 27.61 -9.62 -3.32
C ALA A 137 27.23 -10.93 -2.63
N THR A 138 26.34 -10.85 -1.64
CA THR A 138 25.98 -11.99 -0.81
C THR A 138 24.90 -12.83 -1.49
N SER A 139 25.15 -14.13 -1.63
CA SER A 139 24.16 -15.06 -2.19
C SER A 139 23.04 -15.33 -1.19
N CYS A 140 21.78 -15.31 -1.65
CA CYS A 140 20.59 -15.52 -0.83
C CYS A 140 19.58 -16.42 -1.55
N GLY A 141 18.95 -17.33 -0.81
CA GLY A 141 17.75 -18.03 -1.28
C GLY A 141 16.52 -17.16 -1.07
N MET A 142 15.64 -17.12 -2.07
CA MET A 142 14.38 -16.37 -1.99
C MET A 142 13.18 -17.24 -2.32
N SER A 143 12.07 -17.01 -1.62
CA SER A 143 10.76 -17.48 -2.01
C SER A 143 10.03 -16.36 -2.72
N MET A 144 9.35 -16.70 -3.80
CA MET A 144 8.58 -15.73 -4.57
C MET A 144 7.15 -16.17 -4.73
N ASN A 145 6.24 -15.21 -4.60
CA ASN A 145 4.85 -15.43 -4.95
C ASN A 145 4.24 -14.19 -5.61
N GLY A 146 3.42 -14.43 -6.62
CA GLY A 146 2.65 -13.44 -7.34
C GLY A 146 1.17 -13.53 -7.00
N THR A 147 0.49 -12.39 -6.96
CA THR A 147 -0.97 -12.34 -6.83
C THR A 147 -1.57 -11.33 -7.80
N TRP A 148 -2.78 -11.63 -8.25
CA TRP A 148 -3.60 -10.78 -9.08
C TRP A 148 -4.55 -9.95 -8.23
N LEU A 149 -4.84 -8.71 -8.64
CA LEU A 149 -5.80 -7.86 -7.92
C LEU A 149 -7.21 -8.47 -7.82
N LYS A 150 -7.58 -9.31 -8.79
CA LYS A 150 -8.82 -10.08 -8.83
C LYS A 150 -8.52 -11.49 -9.35
N ARG A 151 -9.33 -12.47 -8.97
CA ARG A 151 -9.16 -13.87 -9.37
C ARG A 151 -9.44 -14.05 -10.87
N GLY A 152 -8.45 -14.52 -11.63
CA GLY A 152 -8.56 -14.86 -13.06
C GLY A 152 -7.40 -14.27 -13.88
N TYR A 153 -6.99 -14.96 -14.97
CA TYR A 153 -5.85 -14.57 -15.81
C TYR A 153 -6.08 -13.29 -16.65
N SER A 154 -7.26 -12.69 -16.58
CA SER A 154 -7.66 -11.52 -17.39
C SER A 154 -7.40 -10.18 -16.72
N PHE A 155 -6.76 -10.15 -15.53
CA PHE A 155 -6.55 -8.91 -14.81
C PHE A 155 -5.23 -8.23 -15.14
N LEU A 156 -5.32 -6.91 -15.29
CA LEU A 156 -4.25 -6.06 -15.79
C LEU A 156 -3.37 -5.50 -14.67
N ASN A 157 -3.49 -5.97 -13.43
CA ASN A 157 -2.64 -5.55 -12.32
C ASN A 157 -2.25 -6.77 -11.48
N GLY A 158 -0.95 -6.98 -11.33
CA GLY A 158 -0.33 -8.00 -10.50
C GLY A 158 0.61 -7.38 -9.47
N CYS A 159 0.89 -8.14 -8.43
CA CYS A 159 1.89 -7.83 -7.42
C CYS A 159 2.73 -9.07 -7.20
N VAL A 160 4.05 -8.94 -7.27
CA VAL A 160 4.99 -10.00 -6.96
C VAL A 160 5.73 -9.61 -5.70
N SER A 161 5.85 -10.54 -4.76
CA SER A 161 6.60 -10.35 -3.52
C SER A 161 7.71 -11.39 -3.43
N CYS A 162 8.87 -10.92 -2.97
CA CYS A 162 10.07 -11.71 -2.72
C CYS A 162 10.36 -11.71 -1.22
N MET A 163 10.60 -12.90 -0.67
CA MET A 163 10.95 -13.10 0.73
C MET A 163 12.23 -13.92 0.84
N SER A 164 13.07 -13.58 1.82
CA SER A 164 14.25 -14.37 2.16
C SER A 164 13.85 -15.71 2.76
N VAL A 165 14.47 -16.79 2.29
CA VAL A 165 14.32 -18.11 2.91
C VAL A 165 15.05 -18.16 4.26
N ASP A 166 16.20 -17.49 4.35
CA ASP A 166 17.05 -17.49 5.55
C ASP A 166 16.38 -16.77 6.73
N THR A 167 15.69 -15.66 6.47
CA THR A 167 15.12 -14.80 7.54
C THR A 167 13.59 -14.78 7.60
N GLY A 168 12.92 -15.29 6.57
CA GLY A 168 11.45 -15.18 6.43
C GLY A 168 10.94 -13.74 6.27
N LYS A 169 11.83 -12.76 5.98
CA LYS A 169 11.46 -11.35 5.81
C LYS A 169 11.33 -10.98 4.33
N VAL A 170 10.47 -9.99 4.05
CA VAL A 170 10.27 -9.45 2.70
C VAL A 170 11.52 -8.71 2.24
N LEU A 171 12.01 -9.06 1.05
CA LEU A 171 13.18 -8.44 0.42
C LEU A 171 12.80 -7.47 -0.68
N ASP A 172 11.72 -7.75 -1.40
CA ASP A 172 11.26 -6.86 -2.46
C ASP A 172 9.79 -7.08 -2.82
N ILE A 173 9.18 -6.07 -3.43
CA ILE A 173 7.83 -6.11 -3.98
C ILE A 173 7.86 -5.40 -5.33
N GLU A 174 7.28 -6.02 -6.36
CA GLU A 174 7.09 -5.43 -7.67
C GLU A 174 5.60 -5.35 -8.00
N ILE A 175 5.13 -4.17 -8.38
CA ILE A 175 3.74 -3.96 -8.80
C ILE A 175 3.75 -3.83 -10.33
N VAL A 176 3.13 -4.78 -11.00
CA VAL A 176 3.09 -4.85 -12.46
C VAL A 176 1.68 -4.50 -12.94
N SER A 177 1.58 -3.68 -13.99
CA SER A 177 0.30 -3.33 -14.61
C SER A 177 0.39 -3.41 -16.12
N ASN A 178 -0.58 -4.09 -16.75
CA ASN A 178 -0.83 -4.05 -18.20
C ASN A 178 -1.90 -3.00 -18.55
N PHE A 179 -2.33 -2.18 -17.58
CA PHE A 179 -3.33 -1.14 -17.79
C PHE A 179 -2.85 0.24 -17.40
N CYS A 180 -2.88 1.13 -18.38
CA CYS A 180 -2.70 2.55 -18.14
C CYS A 180 -3.96 3.25 -18.60
N ARG A 181 -4.66 3.86 -17.63
CA ARG A 181 -5.86 4.63 -17.89
C ARG A 181 -5.63 5.78 -18.87
N MET A 182 -4.46 6.43 -18.81
CA MET A 182 -4.14 7.53 -19.73
C MET A 182 -3.96 7.02 -21.16
N CYS A 183 -3.23 5.92 -21.34
CA CYS A 183 -3.08 5.30 -22.66
C CYS A 183 -4.41 4.78 -23.22
N ASN A 184 -5.26 4.21 -22.36
CA ASN A 184 -6.56 3.70 -22.77
C ASN A 184 -7.53 4.82 -23.17
N ASN A 185 -7.54 5.92 -22.43
CA ASN A 185 -8.51 7.00 -22.64
C ASN A 185 -8.07 8.03 -23.69
N MET A 186 -6.78 8.10 -24.02
CA MET A 186 -6.21 9.01 -25.02
C MET A 186 -5.37 8.24 -26.05
N PRO A 187 -6.01 7.54 -27.00
CA PRO A 187 -5.29 6.82 -28.06
C PRO A 187 -4.60 7.76 -29.08
N LYS A 188 -4.98 9.05 -29.12
CA LYS A 188 -4.42 10.03 -30.05
C LYS A 188 -3.01 10.48 -29.64
N LEU A 189 -2.06 10.29 -30.56
CA LEU A 189 -0.60 10.41 -30.40
C LEU A 189 -0.05 11.73 -29.81
N LYS A 190 -0.78 12.85 -29.92
CA LYS A 190 -0.25 14.21 -29.61
C LYS A 190 0.21 14.44 -28.16
N TYR A 191 -0.21 13.62 -27.20
CA TYR A 191 0.22 13.73 -25.79
C TYR A 191 1.01 12.52 -25.27
N ARG A 192 1.28 11.51 -26.12
CA ARG A 192 2.11 10.35 -25.72
C ARG A 192 3.54 10.77 -25.35
N SER A 193 4.06 11.85 -25.95
CA SER A 193 5.42 12.33 -25.72
C SER A 193 5.71 12.80 -24.29
N LYS A 194 4.69 13.18 -23.50
CA LYS A 194 4.86 13.60 -22.08
C LYS A 194 4.49 12.51 -21.06
N HIS A 195 3.89 11.41 -21.50
CA HIS A 195 3.43 10.36 -20.61
C HIS A 195 4.42 9.20 -20.59
N VAL A 196 5.12 9.03 -19.47
CA VAL A 196 5.92 7.82 -19.21
C VAL A 196 4.96 6.70 -18.84
N CYS A 197 4.66 5.84 -19.81
CA CYS A 197 3.81 4.68 -19.59
C CYS A 197 4.56 3.64 -18.76
N GLN A 198 4.10 3.39 -17.54
CA GLN A 198 4.59 2.30 -16.70
C GLN A 198 3.90 0.97 -17.00
N ASN A 199 3.16 0.87 -18.12
CA ASN A 199 2.59 -0.42 -18.50
C ASN A 199 3.71 -1.38 -18.86
N HIS A 200 3.58 -2.58 -18.33
CA HIS A 200 4.26 -3.73 -18.84
C HIS A 200 3.77 -4.01 -20.27
N LYS A 201 4.73 -4.30 -21.16
CA LYS A 201 4.50 -4.38 -22.61
C LYS A 201 4.11 -5.79 -23.07
N ASP A 202 4.26 -6.78 -22.21
CA ASP A 202 4.04 -8.18 -22.55
C ASP A 202 2.67 -8.68 -22.05
N SER A 203 2.37 -9.95 -22.30
CA SER A 203 1.10 -10.56 -21.89
C SER A 203 0.91 -10.56 -20.37
N SER A 204 -0.33 -10.76 -19.89
CA SER A 204 -0.57 -10.84 -18.46
C SER A 204 0.17 -12.02 -17.82
N SER A 205 0.37 -13.14 -18.54
CA SER A 205 1.14 -14.27 -18.02
C SER A 205 2.63 -13.97 -17.84
N SER A 206 3.19 -12.99 -18.55
CA SER A 206 4.58 -12.55 -18.43
C SER A 206 4.80 -11.44 -17.40
N MET A 207 3.79 -11.05 -16.63
CA MET A 207 4.01 -10.14 -15.48
C MET A 207 4.81 -10.79 -14.34
N GLU A 208 5.05 -12.10 -14.40
CA GLU A 208 6.04 -12.80 -13.57
C GLU A 208 7.50 -12.52 -13.99
N LYS A 209 7.73 -11.54 -14.87
CA LYS A 209 9.08 -11.06 -15.20
C LYS A 209 9.70 -10.35 -14.01
N VAL A 210 10.49 -11.13 -13.29
CA VAL A 210 11.04 -10.79 -11.97
C VAL A 210 12.46 -10.24 -12.05
N TYR A 211 13.04 -10.15 -13.26
CA TYR A 211 14.39 -9.62 -13.47
C TYR A 211 14.63 -8.28 -12.76
N HIS A 212 13.63 -7.38 -12.73
CA HIS A 212 13.71 -6.12 -11.99
C HIS A 212 13.98 -6.28 -10.49
N ILE A 213 13.43 -7.31 -9.84
CA ILE A 213 13.69 -7.62 -8.42
C ILE A 213 15.15 -8.07 -8.24
N PHE A 214 15.66 -8.91 -9.15
CA PHE A 214 17.04 -9.42 -9.11
C PHE A 214 18.07 -8.30 -9.36
N GLU A 215 17.88 -7.50 -10.41
CA GLU A 215 18.75 -6.36 -10.74
C GLU A 215 18.74 -5.32 -9.61
N ARG A 216 17.55 -4.94 -9.13
CA ARG A 216 17.40 -3.97 -8.04
C ARG A 216 18.07 -4.47 -6.77
N SER A 217 17.97 -5.75 -6.47
CA SER A 217 18.62 -6.34 -5.30
C SER A 217 20.13 -6.26 -5.37
N GLU A 218 20.73 -6.62 -6.51
CA GLU A 218 22.18 -6.57 -6.69
C GLU A 218 22.68 -5.13 -6.54
N VAL A 219 22.05 -4.19 -7.25
CA VAL A 219 22.49 -2.78 -7.28
C VAL A 219 22.25 -2.06 -5.96
N THR A 220 21.09 -2.23 -5.33
CA THR A 220 20.69 -1.40 -4.18
C THR A 220 20.92 -2.05 -2.83
N ARG A 221 21.08 -3.38 -2.80
CA ARG A 221 21.18 -4.17 -1.57
C ARG A 221 22.33 -5.15 -1.59
N ASN A 222 23.18 -5.19 -2.62
CA ASN A 222 24.34 -6.10 -2.71
C ASN A 222 24.00 -7.57 -2.40
N LEU A 223 22.79 -8.01 -2.79
CA LEU A 223 22.29 -9.37 -2.61
C LEU A 223 22.05 -10.00 -3.98
N LYS A 224 22.60 -11.20 -4.20
CA LYS A 224 22.36 -12.04 -5.37
C LYS A 224 21.42 -13.18 -5.01
N TYR A 225 20.30 -13.29 -5.72
CA TYR A 225 19.35 -14.37 -5.49
C TYR A 225 19.73 -15.61 -6.31
N THR A 226 20.34 -16.62 -5.68
CA THR A 226 20.86 -17.81 -6.40
C THR A 226 19.92 -19.02 -6.35
N GLN A 227 18.90 -18.98 -5.49
CA GLN A 227 17.88 -20.02 -5.37
C GLN A 227 16.50 -19.37 -5.36
N CYS A 228 15.64 -19.68 -6.35
CA CYS A 228 14.22 -19.33 -6.30
C CYS A 228 13.38 -20.52 -5.85
N TYR A 229 12.68 -20.35 -4.74
CA TYR A 229 11.54 -21.19 -4.35
C TYR A 229 10.29 -20.58 -4.96
N CYS A 230 9.87 -21.18 -6.06
CA CYS A 230 8.81 -20.72 -6.93
C CYS A 230 7.72 -21.80 -6.99
N ASP A 231 6.50 -21.45 -7.39
CA ASP A 231 5.46 -22.47 -7.65
C ASP A 231 5.87 -23.35 -8.84
N GLY A 232 5.46 -24.62 -8.81
CA GLY A 232 5.97 -25.63 -9.76
C GLY A 232 5.73 -25.29 -11.23
N ASP A 233 4.60 -24.65 -11.53
CA ASP A 233 4.18 -24.19 -12.85
C ASP A 233 4.66 -22.77 -13.21
N SER A 234 5.32 -22.06 -12.29
CA SER A 234 5.88 -20.73 -12.58
C SER A 234 7.01 -20.82 -13.60
N LYS A 235 6.98 -19.94 -14.59
CA LYS A 235 8.05 -19.76 -15.59
C LYS A 235 9.01 -18.63 -15.22
N ALA A 236 8.76 -17.92 -14.11
CA ALA A 236 9.53 -16.78 -13.68
C ALA A 236 11.03 -17.08 -13.49
N SER A 237 11.36 -18.29 -13.04
CA SER A 237 12.73 -18.73 -12.82
C SER A 237 13.54 -18.88 -14.12
N ASP A 238 12.87 -19.21 -15.23
CA ASP A 238 13.54 -19.44 -16.51
C ASP A 238 14.07 -18.11 -17.07
N ASP A 239 13.31 -17.03 -16.87
CA ASP A 239 13.67 -15.67 -17.30
C ASP A 239 14.86 -15.07 -16.52
N VAL A 240 15.13 -15.58 -15.31
CA VAL A 240 16.18 -15.05 -14.42
C VAL A 240 17.34 -16.03 -14.21
N LYS A 241 17.29 -17.19 -14.85
CA LYS A 241 18.27 -18.29 -14.70
C LYS A 241 19.72 -17.82 -14.89
N ASP A 242 19.92 -16.95 -15.88
CA ASP A 242 21.23 -16.49 -16.31
C ASP A 242 21.53 -15.04 -15.91
N ILE A 243 20.75 -14.46 -14.99
CA ILE A 243 20.77 -13.02 -14.69
C ILE A 243 22.10 -12.53 -14.10
N TYR A 244 22.82 -13.39 -13.40
CA TYR A 244 24.16 -13.09 -12.84
C TYR A 244 25.29 -13.79 -13.60
N GLY A 245 24.99 -14.39 -14.77
CA GLY A 245 25.85 -15.32 -15.50
C GLY A 245 25.21 -16.68 -15.72
N GLU A 246 25.84 -17.54 -16.50
CA GLU A 246 25.28 -18.83 -16.93
C GLU A 246 24.90 -19.74 -15.74
N ASN A 247 23.64 -20.19 -15.72
CA ASN A 247 23.04 -21.08 -14.71
C ASN A 247 23.19 -20.61 -13.26
N THR A 248 23.23 -19.30 -13.03
CA THR A 248 23.47 -18.72 -11.70
C THR A 248 22.27 -18.80 -10.75
N VAL A 249 21.06 -18.94 -11.27
CA VAL A 249 19.84 -19.05 -10.47
C VAL A 249 19.21 -20.43 -10.63
N SER A 250 19.07 -21.14 -9.52
CA SER A 250 18.44 -22.47 -9.46
C SER A 250 16.97 -22.37 -9.07
N LYS A 251 16.09 -23.01 -9.85
CA LYS A 251 14.68 -23.20 -9.47
C LYS A 251 14.57 -24.35 -8.48
N LEU A 252 13.98 -24.08 -7.34
CA LEU A 252 13.63 -25.04 -6.31
C LEU A 252 12.11 -25.08 -6.13
N GLU A 253 11.60 -26.24 -5.77
CA GLU A 253 10.16 -26.46 -5.61
C GLU A 253 9.74 -26.29 -4.15
N CYS A 254 8.56 -25.71 -3.95
CA CYS A 254 7.99 -25.60 -2.63
C CYS A 254 7.54 -26.98 -2.09
N ILE A 255 7.58 -27.15 -0.77
CA ILE A 255 7.16 -28.40 -0.09
C ILE A 255 5.71 -28.74 -0.43
N GLY A 256 4.82 -27.73 -0.53
CA GLY A 256 3.43 -27.92 -0.92
C GLY A 256 3.29 -28.59 -2.29
N GLN A 257 4.08 -28.15 -3.27
CA GLN A 257 4.07 -28.75 -4.61
C GLN A 257 4.66 -30.17 -4.63
N ALA A 258 5.66 -30.44 -3.78
CA ALA A 258 6.12 -31.82 -3.57
C ALA A 258 4.99 -32.70 -3.01
N GLN A 259 4.26 -32.23 -1.99
CA GLN A 259 3.12 -32.94 -1.41
C GLN A 259 1.99 -33.17 -2.42
N ILE A 260 1.62 -32.17 -3.23
CA ILE A 260 0.58 -32.29 -4.27
C ILE A 260 0.95 -33.37 -5.29
N ARG A 261 2.20 -33.41 -5.73
CA ARG A 261 2.68 -34.41 -6.68
C ARG A 261 2.72 -35.80 -6.09
N VAL A 262 3.25 -35.95 -4.86
CA VAL A 262 3.25 -37.22 -4.13
C VAL A 262 1.82 -37.73 -3.96
N GLY A 263 0.92 -36.90 -3.44
CA GLY A 263 -0.49 -37.25 -3.26
C GLY A 263 -1.18 -37.63 -4.58
N SER A 264 -0.87 -36.93 -5.67
CA SER A 264 -1.41 -37.25 -7.00
C SER A 264 -0.89 -38.59 -7.53
N ARG A 265 0.40 -38.91 -7.33
CA ARG A 265 0.99 -40.20 -7.69
C ARG A 265 0.40 -41.34 -6.85
N LEU A 266 0.22 -41.13 -5.55
CA LEU A 266 -0.42 -42.11 -4.66
C LEU A 266 -1.87 -42.40 -5.05
N ARG A 267 -2.67 -41.36 -5.37
CA ARG A 267 -4.05 -41.54 -5.88
C ARG A 267 -4.09 -42.29 -7.21
N LYS A 268 -3.13 -42.05 -8.11
CA LYS A 268 -3.01 -42.81 -9.37
C LYS A 268 -2.65 -44.27 -9.09
N LEU A 269 -1.73 -44.53 -8.16
CA LEU A 269 -1.32 -45.88 -7.76
C LEU A 269 -2.49 -46.67 -7.16
N LYS A 270 -3.27 -46.07 -6.24
CA LYS A 270 -4.47 -46.69 -5.67
C LYS A 270 -5.50 -47.07 -6.73
N LYS A 271 -5.65 -46.25 -7.77
CA LYS A 271 -6.56 -46.55 -8.89
C LYS A 271 -6.04 -47.67 -9.79
N SER A 272 -4.73 -47.73 -10.04
CA SER A 272 -4.14 -48.73 -10.94
C SER A 272 -3.88 -50.08 -10.29
N ARG A 273 -3.72 -50.15 -8.97
CA ARG A 273 -3.58 -51.40 -8.21
C ARG A 273 -4.77 -51.60 -7.28
N LYS A 274 -5.72 -52.45 -7.69
CA LYS A 274 -6.82 -52.90 -6.82
C LYS A 274 -6.24 -53.74 -5.66
N GLY A 275 -6.55 -53.38 -4.42
CA GLY A 275 -6.06 -54.08 -3.21
C GLY A 275 -5.00 -53.33 -2.40
N LEU A 276 -4.70 -52.08 -2.75
CA LEU A 276 -3.83 -51.13 -2.01
C LEU A 276 -4.67 -50.04 -1.32
#